data_AF-A0A915K9T2-F1
#
_entry.id   AF-A0A915K9T2-F1
#
_cell.length_a   1.000
_cell.length_b   1.000
_cell.length_c   1.000
_cell.angle_alpha   90.00
_cell.angle_beta   90.00
_cell.angle_gamma   90.00
#
_symmetry.space_group_name_H-M   'P 1'
#
loop_
_entity.id
_entity.type
_entity.pdbx_description
1 polymer ?
#
loop_
_entity_poly.entity_id
_entity_poly.type
_entity_poly.pdbx_seq_one_letter_code
_entity_poly.pdbx_strand_id
1 'polypeptide(L)'
;MATQVGIFLLAICSFAYCDANFLDYQPIKMGIYPNNGQRTSFGRCQEGEEQRRGSFVFRCQGGNLVPSACIMQDGNQIPIGGTSIQNSFVTACQQGNGNSIATKIVGCVDDMGQQVQANSVFQWQGGQYRCIVNPNGGAEIQPTGFDQPVY
;
A
#
# COMPACT_ATOMS: atom_id res chain seq x y z
N MET A 1 61.48 36.40 -17.34
CA MET A 1 60.42 37.35 -16.93
C MET A 1 59.32 37.26 -17.96
N ALA A 2 58.06 37.21 -17.51
CA ALA A 2 56.89 36.68 -18.22
C ALA A 2 56.66 37.24 -19.63
N THR A 3 56.15 36.39 -20.53
CA THR A 3 55.28 36.86 -21.62
C THR A 3 54.29 35.75 -21.99
N GLN A 4 53.04 36.17 -22.09
CA GLN A 4 51.81 35.42 -22.08
C GLN A 4 51.29 35.33 -23.53
N VAL A 5 50.96 34.13 -24.01
CA VAL A 5 50.06 33.96 -25.17
C VAL A 5 49.13 32.79 -24.84
N GLY A 6 47.85 33.12 -24.71
CA GLY A 6 46.80 32.20 -24.34
C GLY A 6 46.42 31.23 -25.45
N ILE A 7 45.98 30.05 -25.05
CA ILE A 7 45.15 29.18 -25.88
C ILE A 7 43.91 28.85 -25.05
N PHE A 8 42.82 29.51 -25.41
CA PHE A 8 41.46 29.06 -25.16
C PHE A 8 41.26 27.74 -25.91
N LEU A 9 41.00 26.65 -25.19
CA LEU A 9 40.27 25.52 -25.74
C LEU A 9 39.30 25.02 -24.66
N LEU A 10 38.15 25.71 -24.65
CA LEU A 10 36.89 25.23 -24.11
C LEU A 10 36.54 23.92 -24.84
N ALA A 11 36.86 22.79 -24.23
CA ALA A 11 36.26 21.51 -24.57
C ALA A 11 35.01 21.32 -23.69
N ILE A 12 33.92 21.98 -24.10
CA ILE A 12 32.55 21.43 -24.13
C ILE A 12 32.33 20.13 -23.34
N CYS A 13 32.01 20.29 -22.05
CA CYS A 13 31.05 19.42 -21.37
C CYS A 13 29.71 19.57 -22.10
N SER A 14 29.41 18.69 -23.04
CA SER A 14 28.10 18.62 -23.68
C SER A 14 27.72 17.17 -23.85
N PHE A 15 26.69 16.78 -23.10
CA PHE A 15 25.97 15.50 -23.12
C PHE A 15 26.62 14.31 -22.39
N ALA A 16 26.87 14.49 -21.11
CA ALA A 16 26.59 13.44 -20.12
C ALA A 16 26.31 14.08 -18.75
N TYR A 17 25.20 14.82 -18.67
CA TYR A 17 24.47 14.90 -17.40
C TYR A 17 24.05 13.47 -17.06
N CYS A 18 24.88 12.74 -16.31
CA CYS A 18 24.40 11.64 -15.49
C CYS A 18 24.18 12.22 -14.10
N ASP A 19 23.06 12.92 -13.97
CA ASP A 19 22.43 13.13 -12.67
C ASP A 19 22.28 11.77 -11.99
N ALA A 20 23.00 11.60 -10.88
CA ALA A 20 22.75 10.54 -9.92
C ALA A 20 21.47 10.87 -9.15
N ASN A 21 20.32 10.83 -9.84
CA ASN A 21 18.99 10.96 -9.26
C ASN A 21 18.01 10.11 -10.09
N PHE A 22 18.29 8.80 -10.19
CA PHE A 22 17.30 7.83 -10.64
C PHE A 22 16.86 7.00 -9.44
N LEU A 23 15.86 7.58 -8.76
CA LEU A 23 14.75 6.93 -8.07
C LEU A 23 14.97 5.50 -7.60
N ASP A 24 14.98 5.38 -6.27
CA ASP A 24 14.62 4.26 -5.41
C ASP A 24 13.79 3.14 -6.09
N TYR A 25 14.45 2.37 -6.94
CA TYR A 25 14.04 1.02 -7.28
C TYR A 25 15.04 0.16 -6.55
N GLN A 26 14.68 -0.31 -5.35
CA GLN A 26 15.44 -1.35 -4.66
C GLN A 26 15.69 -2.44 -5.70
N PRO A 27 16.94 -2.67 -6.17
CA PRO A 27 17.18 -3.78 -7.05
C PRO A 27 16.72 -5.00 -6.27
N ILE A 28 15.86 -5.83 -6.88
CA ILE A 28 15.59 -7.18 -6.39
C ILE A 28 16.97 -7.71 -6.06
N LYS A 29 17.29 -7.90 -4.77
CA LYS A 29 18.59 -8.41 -4.35
C LYS A 29 18.69 -9.79 -4.98
N MET A 30 19.29 -9.87 -6.17
CA MET A 30 19.72 -11.11 -6.78
C MET A 30 20.96 -11.55 -6.00
N GLY A 31 20.72 -11.96 -4.76
CA GLY A 31 21.68 -12.72 -3.99
C GLY A 31 21.76 -14.11 -4.61
N ILE A 32 22.94 -14.49 -5.08
CA ILE A 32 23.28 -15.90 -5.22
C ILE A 32 23.45 -16.40 -3.78
N TYR A 33 22.40 -17.00 -3.22
CA TYR A 33 22.47 -17.58 -1.88
C TYR A 33 23.06 -18.99 -1.98
N PRO A 34 24.13 -19.30 -1.23
CA PRO A 34 24.82 -20.58 -1.29
C PRO A 34 23.98 -21.66 -0.59
N ASN A 35 22.95 -22.15 -1.29
CA ASN A 35 22.37 -23.47 -1.06
C ASN A 35 22.37 -24.22 -2.40
N ASN A 36 23.54 -24.79 -2.71
CA ASN A 36 23.68 -25.92 -3.61
C ASN A 36 23.17 -25.73 -5.06
N GLY A 37 23.47 -24.58 -5.69
CA GLY A 37 23.63 -24.49 -7.15
C GLY A 37 22.41 -24.77 -8.05
N GLN A 38 21.20 -24.96 -7.53
CA GLN A 38 20.06 -25.19 -8.41
C GLN A 38 19.54 -23.86 -8.92
N ARG A 39 19.48 -23.66 -10.25
CA ARG A 39 18.59 -22.71 -10.93
C ARG A 39 17.26 -23.44 -11.17
N THR A 40 16.14 -22.86 -10.76
CA THR A 40 14.80 -23.34 -11.08
C THR A 40 14.00 -22.12 -11.44
N SER A 41 13.55 -22.14 -12.68
CA SER A 41 12.50 -21.32 -13.21
C SER A 41 11.24 -21.53 -12.36
N PHE A 42 10.56 -20.43 -12.01
CA PHE A 42 9.31 -20.33 -11.22
C PHE A 42 9.46 -20.47 -9.69
N GLY A 43 9.34 -19.32 -8.99
CA GLY A 43 9.05 -19.21 -7.54
C GLY A 43 10.19 -19.57 -6.58
N ARG A 44 10.93 -18.57 -6.06
CA ARG A 44 12.02 -18.79 -5.09
C ARG A 44 12.16 -17.64 -4.10
N CYS A 45 11.46 -17.74 -2.98
CA CYS A 45 11.69 -16.93 -1.80
C CYS A 45 12.31 -17.82 -0.70
N GLN A 46 13.00 -17.22 0.27
CA GLN A 46 13.49 -17.96 1.45
C GLN A 46 12.35 -18.16 2.43
N GLU A 47 12.21 -19.34 3.03
CA GLU A 47 11.13 -19.63 3.98
C GLU A 47 11.05 -18.56 5.07
N GLY A 48 9.87 -17.99 5.27
CA GLY A 48 9.66 -16.90 6.22
C GLY A 48 10.08 -15.50 5.75
N GLU A 49 10.74 -15.35 4.59
CA GLU A 49 11.04 -14.06 3.97
C GLU A 49 9.75 -13.27 3.70
N GLU A 50 9.77 -11.97 4.03
CA GLU A 50 8.68 -11.06 3.72
C GLU A 50 9.06 -10.13 2.57
N GLN A 51 8.16 -10.03 1.59
CA GLN A 51 8.29 -9.15 0.45
C GLN A 51 7.12 -8.17 0.43
N ARG A 52 7.45 -6.87 0.43
CA ARG A 52 6.46 -5.80 0.23
C ARG A 52 6.23 -5.58 -1.26
N ARG A 53 4.97 -5.51 -1.66
CA ARG A 53 4.54 -5.19 -3.03
C ARG A 53 3.41 -4.17 -2.97
N GLY A 54 3.74 -2.90 -3.18
CA GLY A 54 2.80 -1.81 -2.97
C GLY A 54 2.31 -1.79 -1.52
N SER A 55 0.99 -1.78 -1.34
CA SER A 55 0.34 -1.77 -0.02
C SER A 55 0.11 -3.16 0.58
N PHE A 56 0.84 -4.19 0.13
CA PHE A 56 0.64 -5.57 0.58
C PHE A 56 1.97 -6.23 0.95
N VAL A 57 1.91 -7.17 1.88
CA VAL A 57 3.03 -7.98 2.32
C VAL A 57 2.74 -9.44 2.01
N PHE A 58 3.75 -10.09 1.45
CA PHE A 58 3.73 -11.50 1.12
C PHE A 58 4.82 -12.20 1.93
N ARG A 59 4.52 -13.36 2.47
CA ARG A 59 5.47 -14.21 3.19
C ARG A 59 5.76 -15.46 2.39
N CYS A 60 7.01 -15.90 2.38
CA CYS A 60 7.35 -17.16 1.78
C CYS A 60 6.87 -18.33 2.65
N GLN A 61 6.09 -19.23 2.03
CA GLN A 61 5.66 -20.49 2.61
C GLN A 61 5.78 -21.60 1.57
N GLY A 62 6.59 -22.62 1.85
CA GLY A 62 6.78 -23.76 0.95
C GLY A 62 7.34 -23.35 -0.41
N GLY A 63 8.23 -22.34 -0.43
CA GLY A 63 8.83 -21.79 -1.65
C GLY A 63 7.94 -20.85 -2.45
N ASN A 64 6.71 -20.57 -1.98
CA ASN A 64 5.76 -19.68 -2.65
C ASN A 64 5.50 -18.42 -1.83
N LEU A 65 5.36 -17.28 -2.50
CA LEU A 65 4.91 -16.04 -1.87
C LEU A 65 3.40 -16.11 -1.66
N VAL A 66 2.98 -16.23 -0.41
CA VAL A 66 1.58 -16.17 -0.01
C VAL A 66 1.28 -14.82 0.63
N PRO A 67 0.08 -14.25 0.45
CA PRO A 67 -0.28 -13.02 1.14
C PRO A 67 -0.22 -13.19 2.66
N SER A 68 0.28 -12.18 3.39
CA SER A 68 0.37 -12.22 4.85
C SER A 68 -0.28 -11.02 5.54
N ALA A 69 -0.12 -9.82 4.98
CA ALA A 69 -0.61 -8.59 5.60
C ALA A 69 -0.90 -7.49 4.57
N CYS A 70 -1.67 -6.49 5.00
CA CYS A 70 -1.88 -5.25 4.28
C CYS A 70 -1.14 -4.11 4.99
N ILE A 71 -0.60 -3.18 4.21
CA ILE A 71 0.03 -1.95 4.68
C ILE A 71 -1.00 -0.83 4.59
N MET A 72 -1.28 -0.23 5.73
CA MET A 72 -2.23 0.85 5.93
C MET A 72 -1.61 2.21 5.54
N GLN A 73 -2.42 3.26 5.44
CA GLN A 73 -1.95 4.60 5.01
C GLN A 73 -0.91 5.21 5.96
N ASP A 74 -0.99 4.86 7.24
CA ASP A 74 -0.04 5.23 8.29
C ASP A 74 1.25 4.37 8.26
N GLY A 75 1.36 3.42 7.31
CA GLY A 75 2.48 2.49 7.19
C GLY A 75 2.38 1.26 8.09
N ASN A 76 1.35 1.17 8.95
CA ASN A 76 1.15 0.04 9.84
C ASN A 76 0.75 -1.21 9.04
N GLN A 77 1.24 -2.37 9.48
CA GLN A 77 0.87 -3.64 8.90
C GLN A 77 -0.26 -4.26 9.71
N ILE A 78 -1.33 -4.66 9.04
CA ILE A 78 -2.37 -5.48 9.65
C ILE A 78 -2.41 -6.86 8.98
N PRO A 79 -2.51 -7.95 9.76
CA PRO A 79 -2.60 -9.30 9.20
C PRO A 79 -3.90 -9.47 8.42
N ILE A 80 -3.95 -10.48 7.56
CA ILE A 80 -5.20 -10.90 6.90
C ILE A 80 -6.27 -11.21 7.96
N GLY A 81 -7.48 -10.73 7.72
CA GLY A 81 -8.61 -10.77 8.67
C GLY A 81 -8.57 -9.66 9.71
N GLY A 82 -7.45 -8.94 9.84
CA GLY A 82 -7.34 -7.77 10.70
C GLY A 82 -8.08 -6.56 10.15
N THR A 83 -8.42 -5.64 11.05
CA THR A 83 -9.02 -4.35 10.75
C THR A 83 -8.17 -3.23 11.33
N SER A 84 -8.15 -2.08 10.67
CA SER A 84 -7.63 -0.84 11.24
C SER A 84 -8.59 0.30 10.93
N ILE A 85 -8.62 1.27 11.84
CA ILE A 85 -9.38 2.50 11.68
C ILE A 85 -8.52 3.48 10.90
N GLN A 86 -9.03 3.95 9.76
CA GLN A 86 -8.44 5.02 8.99
C GLN A 86 -9.46 6.15 8.88
N ASN A 87 -9.12 7.30 9.47
CA ASN A 87 -9.98 8.47 9.55
C ASN A 87 -11.29 8.16 10.29
N SER A 88 -12.39 7.96 9.55
CA SER A 88 -13.72 7.65 10.07
C SER A 88 -14.25 6.30 9.56
N PHE A 89 -13.38 5.47 8.99
CA PHE A 89 -13.74 4.20 8.39
C PHE A 89 -12.95 3.04 8.94
N VAL A 90 -13.60 1.88 9.00
CA VAL A 90 -12.98 0.61 9.37
C VAL A 90 -12.56 -0.09 8.09
N THR A 91 -11.25 -0.25 7.91
CA THR A 91 -10.67 -0.93 6.75
C THR A 91 -10.13 -2.29 7.17
N ALA A 92 -10.58 -3.34 6.49
CA ALA A 92 -10.15 -4.71 6.69
C ALA A 92 -9.13 -5.13 5.64
N CYS A 93 -8.17 -5.96 6.05
CA CYS A 93 -7.29 -6.69 5.14
C CYS A 93 -7.93 -8.04 4.81
N GLN A 94 -8.36 -8.24 3.56
CA GLN A 94 -9.07 -9.44 3.14
C GLN A 94 -8.29 -10.22 2.10
N GLN A 95 -8.22 -11.54 2.29
CA GLN A 95 -7.76 -12.44 1.25
C GLN A 95 -8.92 -12.74 0.29
N GLY A 96 -8.68 -12.55 -1.00
CA GLY A 96 -9.58 -12.94 -2.06
C GLY A 96 -9.39 -14.42 -2.44
N ASN A 97 -9.77 -14.78 -3.66
CA ASN A 97 -9.56 -16.13 -4.15
C ASN A 97 -8.06 -16.39 -4.41
N GLY A 98 -7.56 -17.54 -3.95
CA GLY A 98 -6.16 -17.94 -4.11
C GLY A 98 -5.19 -17.01 -3.38
N ASN A 99 -4.20 -16.49 -4.11
CA ASN A 99 -3.16 -15.59 -3.58
C ASN A 99 -3.51 -14.10 -3.76
N SER A 100 -4.78 -13.76 -3.96
CA SER A 100 -5.22 -12.37 -4.03
C SER A 100 -5.42 -11.79 -2.62
N ILE A 101 -5.02 -10.53 -2.43
CA ILE A 101 -5.21 -9.77 -1.19
C ILE A 101 -5.67 -8.36 -1.54
N ALA A 102 -6.58 -7.82 -0.74
CA ALA A 102 -7.13 -6.49 -0.93
C ALA A 102 -7.47 -5.85 0.41
N THR A 103 -7.39 -4.53 0.46
CA THR A 103 -7.98 -3.73 1.54
C THR A 103 -9.42 -3.38 1.15
N LYS A 104 -10.35 -3.54 2.09
CA LYS A 104 -11.75 -3.16 1.90
C LYS A 104 -12.27 -2.36 3.07
N ILE A 105 -13.03 -1.31 2.81
CA ILE A 105 -13.80 -0.65 3.86
C ILE A 105 -14.96 -1.58 4.22
N VAL A 106 -15.10 -1.88 5.51
CA VAL A 106 -16.11 -2.81 6.06
C VAL A 106 -17.05 -2.12 7.04
N GLY A 107 -16.81 -0.86 7.37
CA GLY A 107 -17.63 -0.11 8.31
C GLY A 107 -17.14 1.32 8.52
N CYS A 108 -17.79 1.99 9.46
CA CYS A 108 -17.53 3.36 9.86
C CYS A 108 -17.13 3.40 11.34
N VAL A 109 -16.75 4.58 11.81
CA VAL A 109 -16.42 4.83 13.21
C VAL A 109 -17.33 5.93 13.75
N ASP A 110 -17.90 5.74 14.94
CA ASP A 110 -18.72 6.76 15.61
C ASP A 110 -17.87 7.79 16.39
N ASP A 111 -18.51 8.73 17.09
CA ASP A 111 -17.82 9.74 17.93
C ASP A 111 -17.08 9.14 19.13
N MET A 112 -17.44 7.92 19.55
CA MET A 112 -16.79 7.21 20.63
C MET A 112 -15.61 6.35 20.15
N GLY A 113 -15.33 6.35 18.85
CA GLY A 113 -14.28 5.50 18.26
C GLY A 113 -14.71 4.04 18.08
N GLN A 114 -16.01 3.73 18.23
CA GLN A 114 -16.52 2.37 18.08
C GLN A 114 -16.79 2.05 16.61
N GLN A 115 -16.59 0.79 16.26
CA GLN A 115 -16.85 0.30 14.91
C GLN A 115 -18.34 0.14 14.67
N VAL A 116 -18.81 0.75 13.59
CA VAL A 116 -20.18 0.67 13.10
C VAL A 116 -20.20 -0.18 11.84
N GLN A 117 -21.08 -1.17 11.80
CA GLN A 117 -21.21 -2.07 10.66
C GLN A 117 -21.67 -1.32 9.40
N ALA A 118 -21.14 -1.70 8.24
CA ALA A 118 -21.63 -1.20 6.96
C ALA A 118 -23.17 -1.31 6.83
N ASN A 119 -23.77 -0.29 6.22
CA ASN A 119 -25.20 -0.12 5.96
C ASN A 119 -26.10 0.01 7.21
N SER A 120 -25.51 0.08 8.41
CA SER A 120 -26.25 0.31 9.65
C SER A 120 -26.43 1.80 9.97
N VAL A 121 -27.41 2.09 10.83
CA VAL A 121 -27.71 3.45 11.33
C VAL A 121 -27.19 3.57 12.76
N PHE A 122 -26.58 4.70 13.08
CA PHE A 122 -25.98 5.00 14.38
C PHE A 122 -26.23 6.46 14.77
N GLN A 123 -26.07 6.77 16.06
CA GLN A 123 -26.16 8.13 16.57
C GLN A 123 -24.77 8.76 16.57
N TRP A 124 -24.65 9.99 16.08
CA TRP A 124 -23.42 10.76 16.13
C TRP A 124 -23.76 12.22 16.45
N GLN A 125 -23.20 12.77 17.54
CA GLN A 125 -23.45 14.16 17.97
C GLN A 125 -24.95 14.55 18.06
N GLY A 126 -25.81 13.61 18.46
CA GLY A 126 -27.25 13.84 18.63
C GLY A 126 -28.08 13.77 17.34
N GLY A 127 -27.46 13.45 16.20
CA GLY A 127 -28.15 13.13 14.94
C GLY A 127 -28.06 11.65 14.59
N GLN A 128 -28.97 11.15 13.75
CA GLN A 128 -28.87 9.81 13.17
C GLN A 128 -28.13 9.83 11.84
N TYR A 129 -27.22 8.90 11.66
CA TYR A 129 -26.40 8.73 10.47
C TYR A 129 -26.38 7.28 10.01
N ARG A 130 -26.21 7.06 8.71
CA ARG A 130 -26.03 5.75 8.09
C ARG A 130 -24.59 5.62 7.62
N CYS A 131 -23.96 4.52 7.98
CA CYS A 131 -22.69 4.10 7.38
C CYS A 131 -22.97 3.46 6.03
N ILE A 132 -22.56 4.04 4.91
CA ILE A 132 -22.77 3.48 3.57
C ILE A 132 -21.41 3.05 3.03
N VAL A 133 -21.27 1.77 2.70
CA VAL A 133 -20.09 1.26 2.01
C VAL A 133 -20.49 0.95 0.57
N ASN A 134 -19.89 1.69 -0.35
CA ASN A 134 -20.20 1.61 -1.76
C ASN A 134 -19.45 0.44 -2.43
N PRO A 135 -20.05 -0.22 -3.43
CA PRO A 135 -19.42 -1.34 -4.14
C PRO A 135 -18.17 -0.95 -4.92
N ASN A 136 -17.97 0.35 -5.20
CA ASN A 136 -16.75 0.89 -5.81
C ASN A 136 -15.55 0.96 -4.82
N GLY A 137 -15.73 0.56 -3.56
CA GLY A 137 -14.70 0.58 -2.52
C GLY A 137 -14.65 1.87 -1.71
N GLY A 138 -15.52 2.85 -2.00
CA GLY A 138 -15.69 4.05 -1.18
C GLY A 138 -16.61 3.80 0.01
N ALA A 139 -16.60 4.71 0.98
CA ALA A 139 -17.57 4.74 2.05
C ALA A 139 -17.91 6.18 2.43
N GLU A 140 -19.10 6.36 2.97
CA GLU A 140 -19.64 7.66 3.35
C GLU A 140 -20.53 7.52 4.59
N ILE A 141 -20.61 8.58 5.37
CA ILE A 141 -21.49 8.69 6.52
C ILE A 141 -22.51 9.77 6.19
N GLN A 142 -23.78 9.37 6.03
CA GLN A 142 -24.85 10.28 5.62
C GLN A 142 -25.89 10.44 6.73
N PRO A 143 -26.39 11.66 6.99
CA PRO A 143 -27.48 11.85 7.95
C PRO A 143 -28.76 11.19 7.44
N THR A 144 -29.47 10.44 8.29
CA THR A 144 -30.74 9.77 7.92
C THR A 144 -31.96 10.68 8.03
N GLY A 145 -31.75 11.98 8.28
CA GLY A 145 -32.78 12.99 8.50
C GLY A 145 -33.01 13.97 7.35
N PHE A 146 -32.39 13.75 6.18
CA PHE A 146 -32.61 14.54 4.97
C PHE A 146 -32.86 13.64 3.74
N ASP A 147 -33.72 12.63 3.88
CA ASP A 147 -34.43 12.10 2.71
C ASP A 147 -35.34 13.23 2.17
N GLN A 148 -34.76 14.19 1.43
CA GLN A 148 -35.56 14.96 0.49
C GLN A 148 -36.01 13.98 -0.59
N PRO A 149 -37.30 13.88 -0.90
CA PRO A 149 -37.74 13.10 -2.04
C PRO A 149 -37.05 13.66 -3.29
N VAL A 150 -36.37 12.79 -4.02
CA VAL A 150 -35.94 13.07 -5.39
C VAL A 150 -37.23 13.28 -6.20
N TYR A 151 -37.54 14.53 -6.52
CA TYR A 151 -38.64 14.93 -7.40
C TYR A 151 -38.27 14.74 -8.87
#